data_AF-A0A2H9U0F7-F1
#
_entry.id   AF-A0A2H9U0F7-F1
#
_cell.length_a   1.000
_cell.length_b   1.000
_cell.length_c   1.000
_cell.angle_alpha   90.00
_cell.angle_beta   90.00
_cell.angle_gamma   90.00
#
_symmetry.space_group_name_H-M   'P 1'
#
loop_
_entity.id
_entity.type
_entity.pdbx_description
1 polymer ?
#
loop_
_entity_poly.entity_id
_entity_poly.type
_entity_poly.pdbx_seq_one_letter_code
_entity_poly.pdbx_strand_id
1 'polypeptide(L)'
;HWVLSQPATPAPMLYATTHPSELSAIQARYGQEAASEAVERCFAHVATLLRDAGVDRFIIAGGETSSRITQALGIIAFHIGPQIAPGVPWVRATDAPLSLALKSGNFGNEAFFSRAQEFFHD
;
A
#
# COMPACT_ATOMS: atom_id res chain seq x y z
N HIS A 1 -1.12 -18.18 0.41
CA HIS A 1 -1.35 -16.85 -0.19
C HIS A 1 -0.21 -16.53 -1.16
N TRP A 2 -0.47 -16.15 -2.42
CA TRP A 2 0.57 -15.95 -3.46
C TRP A 2 1.69 -14.98 -3.04
N VAL A 3 1.35 -13.92 -2.30
CA VAL A 3 2.32 -12.94 -1.80
C VAL A 3 3.37 -13.60 -0.89
N LEU A 4 2.93 -14.48 0.01
CA LEU A 4 3.81 -15.17 0.96
C LEU A 4 4.71 -16.23 0.29
N SER A 5 4.41 -16.62 -0.95
CA SER A 5 5.27 -17.54 -1.72
C SER A 5 6.27 -16.82 -2.63
N GLN A 6 6.28 -15.48 -2.65
CA GLN A 6 7.27 -14.71 -3.43
C GLN A 6 8.55 -14.48 -2.61
N PRO A 7 9.70 -14.23 -3.27
CA PRO A 7 10.88 -13.72 -2.60
C PRO A 7 10.58 -12.42 -1.82
N ALA A 8 11.22 -12.24 -0.67
CA ALA A 8 11.04 -11.06 0.16
C ALA A 8 11.77 -9.81 -0.37
N THR A 9 12.76 -10.00 -1.26
CA THR A 9 13.59 -8.92 -1.80
C THR A 9 13.76 -9.07 -3.32
N PRO A 10 13.31 -8.08 -4.12
CA PRO A 10 12.45 -6.97 -3.70
C PRO A 10 11.09 -7.46 -3.20
N ALA A 11 10.41 -6.66 -2.39
CA ALA A 11 9.08 -6.97 -1.88
C ALA A 11 8.09 -7.21 -3.04
N PRO A 12 7.21 -8.22 -2.95
CA PRO A 12 6.21 -8.48 -3.97
C PRO A 12 5.21 -7.33 -4.08
N MET A 13 4.83 -6.99 -5.31
CA MET A 13 3.88 -5.91 -5.60
C MET A 13 2.53 -6.48 -6.02
N LEU A 14 1.47 -6.02 -5.36
CA LEU A 14 0.09 -6.17 -5.81
C LEU A 14 -0.41 -4.80 -6.29
N TYR A 15 -0.97 -4.75 -7.50
CA TYR A 15 -1.42 -3.51 -8.10
C TYR A 15 -2.78 -3.68 -8.80
N ALA A 16 -3.55 -2.60 -8.80
CA ALA A 16 -4.78 -2.44 -9.59
C ALA A 16 -4.68 -1.24 -10.55
N THR A 17 -3.50 -0.64 -10.65
CA THR A 17 -3.22 0.44 -11.60
C THR A 17 -3.33 -0.10 -13.02
N THR A 18 -4.11 0.59 -13.85
CA THR A 18 -4.27 0.24 -15.27
C THR A 18 -4.36 1.52 -16.12
N HIS A 19 -4.34 1.35 -17.44
CA HIS A 19 -4.51 2.42 -18.41
C HIS A 19 -5.89 3.08 -18.29
N PRO A 20 -6.03 4.40 -18.52
CA PRO A 20 -7.31 5.09 -18.40
C PRO A 20 -8.45 4.49 -19.24
N SER A 21 -8.14 3.95 -20.42
CA SER A 21 -9.13 3.30 -21.29
C SER A 21 -9.69 2.01 -20.69
N GLU A 22 -8.83 1.20 -20.04
CA GLU A 22 -9.25 -0.02 -19.35
C GLU A 22 -10.03 0.30 -18.08
N LEU A 23 -9.59 1.31 -17.34
CA LEU A 23 -10.30 1.80 -16.16
C LEU A 23 -11.73 2.22 -16.53
N SER A 24 -11.89 3.02 -17.59
CA SER A 24 -13.22 3.41 -18.09
C SER A 24 -14.08 2.22 -18.49
N ALA A 25 -13.50 1.19 -19.11
CA ALA A 25 -14.23 -0.02 -19.48
C ALA A 25 -14.67 -0.84 -18.25
N ILE A 26 -13.81 -0.95 -17.23
CA ILE A 26 -14.13 -1.61 -15.96
C ILE A 26 -15.26 -0.85 -15.24
N GLN A 27 -15.15 0.48 -15.14
CA GLN A 27 -16.15 1.33 -14.49
C GLN A 27 -17.49 1.29 -15.24
N ALA A 28 -17.49 1.27 -16.57
CA ALA A 28 -18.70 1.13 -17.37
C ALA A 28 -19.38 -0.23 -17.17
N ARG A 29 -18.60 -1.31 -16.97
CA ARG A 29 -19.11 -2.67 -16.81
C ARG A 29 -19.61 -2.96 -15.39
N TYR A 30 -18.92 -2.48 -14.37
CA TYR A 30 -19.16 -2.86 -12.98
C TYR A 30 -19.69 -1.71 -12.10
N GLY A 31 -19.69 -0.48 -12.62
CA GLY A 31 -19.93 0.73 -11.84
C GLY A 31 -18.63 1.23 -11.19
N GLN A 32 -18.43 2.55 -11.20
CA GLN A 32 -17.23 3.17 -10.65
C GLN A 32 -17.04 2.87 -9.17
N GLU A 33 -18.08 3.09 -8.36
CA GLU A 33 -18.04 2.89 -6.91
C GLU A 33 -17.81 1.42 -6.54
N ALA A 34 -18.58 0.51 -7.14
CA ALA A 34 -18.45 -0.93 -6.87
C ALA A 34 -17.09 -1.48 -7.30
N ALA A 35 -16.51 -1.00 -8.41
CA ALA A 35 -15.17 -1.39 -8.83
C ALA A 35 -14.10 -0.89 -7.84
N SER A 36 -14.19 0.36 -7.37
CA SER A 36 -13.26 0.91 -6.38
C SER A 36 -13.36 0.15 -5.05
N GLU A 37 -14.58 -0.04 -4.54
CA GLU A 37 -14.82 -0.74 -3.29
C GLU A 37 -14.31 -2.19 -3.32
N ALA A 38 -14.50 -2.89 -4.44
CA ALA A 38 -13.99 -4.25 -4.60
C ALA A 38 -12.46 -4.33 -4.50
N VAL A 39 -11.75 -3.39 -5.13
CA VAL A 39 -10.27 -3.31 -5.07
C VAL A 39 -9.82 -2.94 -3.66
N GLU A 40 -10.42 -1.92 -3.06
CA GLU A 40 -10.11 -1.46 -1.70
C GLU A 40 -10.31 -2.57 -0.67
N ARG A 41 -11.45 -3.28 -0.72
CA ARG A 41 -11.76 -4.39 0.17
C ARG A 41 -10.78 -5.55 -0.01
N CYS A 42 -10.40 -5.84 -1.25
CA CYS A 42 -9.40 -6.86 -1.55
C CYS A 42 -8.06 -6.51 -0.90
N PHE A 43 -7.56 -5.28 -1.11
CA PHE A 43 -6.28 -4.87 -0.55
C PHE A 43 -6.30 -4.77 0.99
N ALA A 44 -7.38 -4.26 1.58
CA ALA A 44 -7.57 -4.26 3.02
C ALA A 44 -7.49 -5.67 3.60
N HIS A 45 -8.21 -6.62 3.00
CA HIS A 45 -8.19 -8.02 3.45
C HIS A 45 -6.82 -8.66 3.30
N VAL A 46 -6.14 -8.45 2.17
CA VAL A 46 -4.78 -8.95 1.96
C VAL A 46 -3.81 -8.35 2.98
N ALA A 47 -3.87 -7.05 3.26
CA ALA A 47 -3.00 -6.42 4.24
C ALA A 47 -3.18 -7.02 5.65
N THR A 48 -4.42 -7.27 6.08
CA THR A 48 -4.72 -7.96 7.34
C THR A 48 -4.09 -9.36 7.37
N LEU A 49 -4.28 -10.15 6.31
CA LEU A 49 -3.70 -11.50 6.22
C LEU A 49 -2.18 -11.49 6.25
N LEU A 50 -1.55 -10.50 5.62
CA LEU A 50 -0.09 -10.35 5.60
C LEU A 50 0.45 -9.95 6.97
N ARG A 51 -0.21 -9.01 7.67
CA ARG A 51 0.12 -8.67 9.06
C ARG A 51 0.05 -9.91 9.95
N ASP A 52 -1.05 -10.67 9.85
CA ASP A 52 -1.25 -11.87 10.67
C ASP A 52 -0.22 -12.97 10.34
N ALA A 53 0.34 -12.95 9.14
CA ALA A 53 1.45 -13.81 8.72
C ALA A 53 2.85 -13.26 9.06
N GLY A 54 2.94 -12.13 9.78
CA GLY A 54 4.21 -11.55 10.26
C GLY A 54 4.84 -10.51 9.33
N VAL A 55 4.15 -10.06 8.28
CA VAL A 55 4.61 -8.92 7.48
C VAL A 55 4.46 -7.64 8.29
N ASP A 56 5.57 -6.94 8.50
CA ASP A 56 5.66 -5.75 9.33
C ASP A 56 5.81 -4.45 8.54
N ARG A 57 5.94 -4.54 7.21
CA ARG A 57 6.26 -3.41 6.33
C ARG A 57 5.35 -3.36 5.12
N PHE A 58 4.78 -2.17 4.88
CA PHE A 58 3.87 -1.94 3.76
C PHE A 58 4.24 -0.66 3.00
N ILE A 59 4.39 -0.76 1.68
CA ILE A 59 4.49 0.41 0.79
C ILE A 59 3.17 0.48 0.02
N ILE A 60 2.42 1.55 0.21
CA ILE A 60 1.04 1.68 -0.29
C ILE A 60 0.96 2.90 -1.19
N ALA A 61 0.34 2.73 -2.37
CA ALA A 61 0.09 3.81 -3.31
C ALA A 61 -1.42 4.03 -3.52
N GLY A 62 -1.84 5.29 -3.44
CA GLY A 62 -3.25 5.71 -3.57
C GLY A 62 -3.83 6.19 -2.25
N GLY A 63 -4.50 7.34 -2.25
CA GLY A 63 -5.03 7.96 -1.02
C GLY A 63 -6.16 7.17 -0.37
N GLU A 64 -7.14 6.72 -1.18
CA GLU A 64 -8.25 5.88 -0.73
C GLU A 64 -7.75 4.50 -0.30
N THR A 65 -6.88 3.86 -1.10
CA THR A 65 -6.21 2.60 -0.77
C THR A 65 -5.46 2.69 0.57
N SER A 66 -4.68 3.77 0.78
CA SER A 66 -3.94 3.98 2.03
C SER A 66 -4.88 4.07 3.22
N SER A 67 -5.95 4.87 3.10
CA SER A 67 -6.94 5.05 4.18
C SER A 67 -7.64 3.75 4.54
N ARG A 68 -8.03 2.94 3.54
CA ARG A 68 -8.72 1.66 3.75
C ARG A 68 -7.81 0.62 4.40
N ILE A 69 -6.56 0.52 3.95
CA ILE A 69 -5.60 -0.42 4.52
C ILE A 69 -5.25 -0.04 5.97
N THR A 70 -4.97 1.23 6.26
CA THR A 70 -4.63 1.64 7.63
C THR A 70 -5.80 1.43 8.59
N GLN A 71 -7.04 1.68 8.16
CA GLN A 71 -8.25 1.36 8.92
C GLN A 71 -8.38 -0.15 9.17
N ALA A 72 -8.18 -0.99 8.14
CA ALA A 72 -8.29 -2.45 8.28
C ALA A 72 -7.18 -3.05 9.15
N LEU A 73 -6.01 -2.42 9.18
CA LEU A 73 -4.92 -2.79 10.08
C LEU A 73 -5.14 -2.31 11.52
N GLY A 74 -6.13 -1.45 11.75
CA GLY A 74 -6.50 -0.93 13.07
C GLY A 74 -5.59 0.21 13.57
N ILE A 75 -4.83 0.86 12.68
CA ILE A 75 -3.82 1.83 13.08
C ILE A 75 -4.47 3.19 13.38
N ILE A 76 -4.25 3.70 14.60
CA ILE A 76 -4.83 4.97 15.04
C ILE A 76 -3.89 6.17 14.90
N ALA A 77 -2.58 5.95 14.99
CA ALA A 77 -1.59 7.01 14.98
C ALA A 77 -0.22 6.52 14.53
N PHE A 78 0.65 7.47 14.17
CA PHE A 78 1.97 7.22 13.63
C PHE A 78 3.05 8.06 14.29
N HIS A 79 4.23 7.48 14.45
CA HIS A 79 5.49 8.22 14.53
C HIS A 79 5.99 8.52 13.11
N ILE A 80 6.41 9.76 12.87
CA ILE A 80 7.00 10.16 11.58
C ILE A 80 8.49 9.82 11.58
N GLY A 81 8.92 9.09 10.57
CA GLY A 81 10.30 8.67 10.36
C GLY A 81 10.98 9.41 9.18
N PRO A 82 12.05 8.81 8.61
CA PRO A 82 12.82 9.43 7.55
C PRO A 82 12.01 9.63 6.27
N GLN A 83 12.35 10.68 5.53
CA GLN A 83 11.67 11.05 4.29
C GLN A 83 12.17 10.20 3.11
N ILE A 84 11.25 9.52 2.40
CA ILE A 84 11.56 8.75 1.18
C ILE A 84 11.58 9.69 -0.03
N ALA A 85 10.53 10.52 -0.13
CA ALA A 85 10.31 11.54 -1.16
C ALA A 85 9.61 12.76 -0.52
N PRO A 86 9.63 13.95 -1.15
CA PRO A 86 8.91 15.13 -0.65
C PRO A 86 7.46 14.78 -0.31
N GLY A 87 7.06 14.98 0.95
CA GLY A 87 5.71 14.67 1.45
C GLY A 87 5.39 13.20 1.69
N VAL A 88 6.34 12.28 1.53
CA VAL A 88 6.15 10.83 1.79
C VAL A 88 7.28 10.30 2.67
N PRO A 89 7.10 10.34 4.00
CA PRO A 89 8.01 9.68 4.93
C PRO A 89 7.65 8.22 5.13
N TRP A 90 8.60 7.47 5.69
CA TRP A 90 8.26 6.29 6.46
C TRP A 90 7.52 6.70 7.73
N VAL A 91 6.52 5.92 8.12
CA VAL A 91 5.79 6.08 9.37
C VAL A 91 5.76 4.77 10.12
N ARG A 92 5.75 4.81 11.46
CA ARG A 92 5.59 3.63 12.31
C ARG A 92 4.32 3.75 13.13
N ALA A 93 3.46 2.73 13.09
CA ALA A 93 2.26 2.66 13.90
C ALA A 93 2.60 2.73 15.40
N THR A 94 1.80 3.45 16.18
CA THR A 94 2.00 3.60 17.63
C THR A 94 1.52 2.39 18.43
N ASP A 95 0.58 1.65 17.85
CA ASP A 95 -0.21 0.58 18.45
C ASP A 95 0.13 -0.82 17.88
N ALA A 96 0.97 -0.87 16.85
CA ALA A 96 1.40 -2.10 16.21
C ALA A 96 2.87 -2.01 15.76
N PRO A 97 3.60 -3.13 15.63
CA PRO A 97 4.96 -3.15 15.10
C PRO A 97 4.96 -3.02 13.57
N LEU A 98 4.21 -2.05 13.02
CA LEU A 98 4.04 -1.85 11.59
C LEU A 98 4.74 -0.58 11.13
N SER A 99 5.51 -0.69 10.05
CA SER A 99 6.09 0.43 9.34
C SER A 99 5.42 0.58 7.98
N LEU A 100 5.04 1.80 7.59
CA LEU A 100 4.34 2.08 6.35
C LEU A 100 4.94 3.25 5.59
N ALA A 101 4.87 3.18 4.26
CA ALA A 101 5.09 4.31 3.37
C ALA A 101 3.78 4.59 2.62
N LEU A 102 3.13 5.71 2.91
CA LEU A 102 1.81 6.06 2.38
C LEU A 102 1.96 7.09 1.25
N LYS A 103 2.00 6.61 0.01
CA LYS A 103 2.22 7.45 -1.18
C LYS A 103 0.89 7.85 -1.81
N SER A 104 0.53 9.13 -1.77
CA SER A 104 -0.58 9.62 -2.61
C SER A 104 -0.19 9.64 -4.10
N GLY A 105 -1.18 9.67 -5.00
CA GLY A 105 -1.00 9.38 -6.43
C GLY A 105 0.14 10.16 -7.11
N ASN A 106 0.27 11.45 -6.80
CA ASN A 106 1.18 12.36 -7.51
C ASN A 106 2.56 12.56 -6.83
N PHE A 107 2.86 11.81 -5.77
CA PHE A 107 4.10 12.00 -4.99
C PHE A 107 5.17 10.97 -5.36
N GLY A 108 6.44 11.35 -5.23
CA GLY A 108 7.58 10.51 -5.60
C GLY A 108 7.92 10.54 -7.09
N ASN A 109 8.90 9.73 -7.48
CA ASN A 109 9.32 9.54 -8.87
C ASN A 109 9.23 8.05 -9.25
N GLU A 110 9.64 7.70 -10.46
CA GLU A 110 9.61 6.32 -10.98
C GLU A 110 10.40 5.33 -10.10
N ALA A 111 11.40 5.81 -9.37
CA ALA A 111 12.23 5.01 -8.46
C ALA A 111 11.64 4.88 -7.04
N PHE A 112 10.45 5.42 -6.77
CA PHE A 112 9.89 5.49 -5.41
C PHE A 112 9.84 4.13 -4.70
N PHE A 113 9.31 3.09 -5.35
CA PHE A 113 9.15 1.77 -4.73
C PHE A 113 10.48 1.09 -4.44
N SER A 114 11.48 1.25 -5.31
CA SER A 114 12.84 0.74 -5.07
C SER A 114 13.50 1.50 -3.92
N ARG A 115 13.47 2.83 -3.98
CA ARG A 115 14.05 3.72 -2.95
C ARG A 115 13.42 3.50 -1.57
N ALA A 116 12.11 3.29 -1.50
CA ALA A 116 11.42 2.99 -0.24
C ALA A 116 11.98 1.73 0.45
N GLN A 117 12.47 0.75 -0.32
CA GLN A 117 13.04 -0.51 0.19
C GLN A 117 14.53 -0.38 0.55
N GLU A 118 15.27 0.53 -0.07
CA GLU A 118 16.69 0.79 0.21
C GLU A 118 16.93 1.43 1.58
N PHE A 119 15.97 2.22 2.07
CA PHE A 119 16.10 2.97 3.33
C PHE A 119 16.11 2.12 4.61
N PHE A 120 16.05 0.80 4.49
CA PHE A 120 16.10 -0.14 5.61
C PHE A 120 17.24 -1.13 5.42
N HIS A 121 18.46 -0.65 5.61
CA HIS A 121 19.56 -1.49 6.10
C HIS A 121 19.66 -1.21 7.61
N ASP A 122 19.52 -2.27 8.41
CA ASP A 122 19.96 -2.26 9.81
C ASP A 122 21.47 -1.94 9.90
#